data_AF-A0A0M3AUY2-F1
#
_entry.id   AF-A0A0M3AUY2-F1
#
_cell.length_a   1.000
_cell.length_b   1.000
_cell.length_c   1.000
_cell.angle_alpha   90.00
_cell.angle_beta   90.00
_cell.angle_gamma   90.00
#
_symmetry.space_group_name_H-M   'P 1'
#
loop_
_entity.id
_entity.type
_entity.pdbx_description
1 polymer ?
#
loop_
_entity_poly.entity_id
_entity_poly.type
_entity_poly.pdbx_seq_one_letter_code
_entity_poly.pdbx_strand_id
1 'polypeptide(L)'
;MTDRRSFITAALAAPIVIAAPALARPADPVDRYYAATDAVNANRMSDEDYTQVIVELDQWEPSTQRDLLRKFIAQYEEGGTPAIEYRLQMVEQAKRLIS
;
A
#
# COMPACT_ATOMS: atom_id res chain seq x y z
N MET A 1 -39.67 -59.28 -1.24
CA MET A 1 -40.04 -57.85 -1.06
C MET A 1 -39.51 -57.43 0.30
N THR A 2 -38.48 -56.61 0.47
CA THR A 2 -37.86 -55.62 -0.43
C THR A 2 -36.38 -55.47 -0.04
N ASP A 3 -35.52 -55.44 -1.06
CA ASP A 3 -34.09 -55.12 -1.01
C ASP A 3 -33.82 -53.80 -0.27
N ARG A 4 -32.85 -53.78 0.64
CA ARG A 4 -32.22 -52.56 1.18
C ARG A 4 -30.73 -52.58 0.84
N ARG A 5 -30.44 -52.64 -0.45
CA ARG A 5 -29.15 -52.21 -1.01
C ARG A 5 -29.10 -50.68 -1.00
N SER A 6 -27.88 -50.16 -0.89
CA SER A 6 -27.48 -48.76 -1.12
C SER A 6 -27.41 -47.86 0.12
N PHE A 7 -26.43 -48.10 1.00
CA PHE A 7 -25.78 -46.99 1.72
C PHE A 7 -24.65 -46.46 0.83
N ILE A 8 -25.01 -45.53 -0.06
CA ILE A 8 -24.08 -44.78 -0.88
C ILE A 8 -23.38 -43.75 0.01
N THR A 9 -22.09 -43.97 0.20
CA THR A 9 -21.00 -43.02 -0.04
C THR A 9 -21.41 -41.54 -0.11
N ALA A 10 -21.20 -40.81 0.98
CA ALA A 10 -21.03 -39.35 0.93
C ALA A 10 -20.18 -38.91 2.13
N ALA A 11 -18.96 -39.44 2.24
CA ALA A 11 -17.94 -38.77 3.03
C ALA A 11 -17.50 -37.54 2.23
N LEU A 12 -17.97 -36.37 2.67
CA LEU A 12 -17.66 -35.06 2.13
C LEU A 12 -16.16 -34.94 1.85
N ALA A 13 -15.79 -34.85 0.57
CA ALA A 13 -14.56 -34.20 0.16
C ALA A 13 -14.77 -32.70 0.36
N ALA A 14 -14.59 -32.22 1.59
CA ALA A 14 -14.52 -30.79 1.84
C ALA A 14 -13.28 -30.25 1.11
N PRO A 15 -13.40 -29.25 0.22
CA PRO A 15 -12.21 -28.59 -0.29
C PRO A 15 -11.56 -27.88 0.89
N ILE A 16 -10.37 -28.33 1.27
CA ILE A 16 -9.47 -27.55 2.11
C ILE A 16 -9.07 -26.36 1.23
N VAL A 17 -9.84 -25.28 1.32
CA VAL A 17 -9.40 -23.98 0.82
C VAL A 17 -8.25 -23.60 1.74
N ILE A 18 -7.04 -23.92 1.32
CA ILE A 18 -5.83 -23.34 1.87
C ILE A 18 -5.95 -21.86 1.51
N ALA A 19 -6.50 -21.07 2.43
CA ALA A 19 -6.35 -19.63 2.39
C ALA A 19 -4.84 -19.39 2.51
N ALA A 20 -4.17 -19.24 1.36
CA ALA A 20 -2.83 -18.70 1.34
C ALA A 20 -2.89 -17.42 2.18
N PRO A 21 -2.00 -17.22 3.17
CA PRO A 21 -1.97 -15.98 3.91
C PRO A 21 -1.94 -14.88 2.85
N ALA A 22 -2.97 -14.02 2.86
CA ALA A 22 -2.91 -12.80 2.08
C ALA A 22 -1.64 -12.11 2.59
N LEU A 23 -0.56 -12.23 1.83
CA LEU A 23 0.68 -11.52 2.10
C LEU A 23 0.23 -10.07 2.11
N ALA A 24 0.11 -9.50 3.30
CA ALA A 24 -0.35 -8.14 3.48
C ALA A 24 0.57 -7.30 2.62
N ARG A 25 0.03 -6.81 1.49
CA ARG A 25 0.80 -5.95 0.60
C ARG A 25 1.20 -4.76 1.48
N PRO A 26 2.50 -4.44 1.61
CA PRO A 26 2.91 -3.27 2.37
C PRO A 26 2.09 -2.09 1.87
N ALA A 27 1.50 -1.33 2.81
CA ALA A 27 0.63 -0.22 2.47
C ALA A 27 1.36 0.71 1.51
N ASP A 28 0.69 1.11 0.44
CA ASP A 28 1.22 2.05 -0.53
C ASP A 28 1.68 3.33 0.20
N PRO A 29 2.93 3.79 0.02
CA PRO A 29 3.45 4.95 0.74
C PRO A 29 2.61 6.22 0.56
N VAL A 30 1.97 6.40 -0.61
CA VAL A 30 1.09 7.55 -0.86
C VAL A 30 -0.21 7.42 -0.06
N ASP A 31 -0.81 6.23 -0.04
CA ASP A 31 -2.04 5.99 0.71
C ASP A 31 -1.78 6.10 2.23
N ARG A 32 -0.61 5.64 2.68
CA ARG A 32 -0.16 5.80 4.07
C ARG A 32 0.05 7.27 4.43
N TYR A 33 0.60 8.08 3.53
CA TYR A 33 0.73 9.52 3.73
C TYR A 33 -0.64 10.18 3.96
N TYR A 34 -1.60 9.98 3.06
CA TYR A 34 -2.93 10.57 3.23
C TYR A 34 -3.64 10.08 4.50
N ALA A 35 -3.55 8.79 4.83
CA ALA A 35 -4.11 8.27 6.07
C ALA A 35 -3.44 8.87 7.32
N ALA A 36 -2.13 9.15 7.26
CA ALA A 36 -1.38 9.78 8.33
C ALA A 36 -1.77 11.27 8.47
N THR A 37 -1.96 11.98 7.36
CA THR A 37 -2.49 13.37 7.35
C THR A 37 -3.86 13.43 8.01
N ASP A 38 -4.77 12.52 7.68
CA ASP A 38 -6.08 12.43 8.34
C ASP A 38 -5.96 12.08 9.82
N ALA A 39 -5.00 11.24 10.21
CA ALA A 39 -4.79 10.83 11.59
C ALA A 39 -4.21 11.97 12.44
N VAL A 40 -3.21 12.71 11.95
CA VAL A 40 -2.62 13.84 12.68
C VAL A 40 -3.62 14.98 12.83
N ASN A 41 -4.38 15.30 11.78
CA ASN A 41 -5.45 16.31 11.83
C ASN A 41 -6.58 15.93 12.79
N ALA A 42 -6.82 14.62 12.98
CA ALA A 42 -7.79 14.11 13.94
C ALA A 42 -7.21 13.92 15.37
N ASN A 43 -5.97 14.33 15.63
CA ASN A 43 -5.25 14.10 16.90
C ASN A 43 -5.16 12.60 17.29
N ARG A 44 -5.10 11.71 16.30
CA ARG A 44 -4.96 10.24 16.46
C ARG A 44 -3.55 9.73 16.18
N MET A 45 -2.64 10.61 15.79
CA MET A 45 -1.24 10.32 15.49
C MET A 45 -0.37 11.44 16.04
N SER A 46 0.85 11.10 16.47
CA SER A 46 1.83 12.09 16.93
C SER A 46 2.51 12.79 15.74
N ASP A 47 3.01 14.01 15.96
CA ASP A 47 3.78 14.73 14.94
C ASP A 47 5.07 13.99 14.56
N GLU A 48 5.68 13.25 15.50
CA GLU A 48 6.87 12.44 15.24
C GLU A 48 6.57 11.27 14.29
N ASP A 49 5.49 10.53 14.55
CA ASP A 49 5.04 9.44 13.68
C ASP A 49 4.66 9.97 12.29
N TYR A 50 4.01 11.14 12.23
CA TYR A 50 3.65 11.77 10.96
C TYR A 50 4.90 12.21 10.17
N THR A 51 5.89 12.79 10.87
CA THR A 51 7.19 13.15 10.26
C THR A 51 7.87 11.92 9.67
N GLN A 52 7.84 10.78 10.35
CA GLN A 52 8.39 9.54 9.83
C GLN A 52 7.68 9.09 8.54
N VAL A 53 6.36 9.23 8.45
CA VAL A 53 5.61 8.91 7.22
C VAL A 53 6.01 9.84 6.06
N ILE A 54 6.24 11.12 6.32
CA ILE A 54 6.75 12.05 5.30
C ILE A 54 8.12 11.61 4.79
N VAL A 55 9.04 11.25 5.70
CA VAL A 55 10.38 10.77 5.33
C VAL A 55 10.29 9.47 4.51
N GLU A 56 9.39 8.55 4.87
CA GLU A 56 9.15 7.33 4.10
C GLU A 56 8.65 7.65 2.67
N LEU A 57 7.71 8.59 2.52
CA LEU A 57 7.23 9.05 1.21
C LEU A 57 8.35 9.70 0.39
N ASP A 58 9.16 10.55 1.03
CA ASP A 58 10.29 11.24 0.40
C ASP A 58 11.34 10.26 -0.14
N GLN A 59 11.63 9.20 0.63
CA GLN A 59 12.60 8.17 0.27
C GLN A 59 12.05 7.11 -0.69
N TRP A 60 10.72 7.00 -0.82
CA TRP A 60 10.11 6.00 -1.68
C TRP A 60 10.51 6.18 -3.15
N GLU A 61 10.83 5.06 -3.81
CA GLU A 61 11.23 5.02 -5.21
C GLU A 61 10.07 4.47 -6.07
N PRO A 62 9.36 5.35 -6.82
CA PRO A 62 8.23 4.93 -7.63
C PRO A 62 8.69 4.07 -8.81
N SER A 63 8.01 2.95 -9.02
CA SER A 63 8.31 2.00 -10.10
C SER A 63 7.64 2.35 -11.44
N THR A 64 6.67 3.26 -11.42
CA THR A 64 5.89 3.67 -12.60
C THR A 64 5.77 5.19 -12.68
N GLN A 65 5.51 5.72 -13.87
CA GLN A 65 5.21 7.15 -14.06
C GLN A 65 3.99 7.59 -13.26
N ARG A 66 2.97 6.72 -13.16
CA ARG A 66 1.78 6.98 -12.34
C ARG A 66 2.14 7.17 -10.86
N ASP A 67 2.99 6.30 -10.33
CA ASP A 67 3.41 6.34 -8.93
C ASP A 67 4.26 7.57 -8.63
N LEU A 68 5.11 7.97 -9.58
CA LEU A 68 5.87 9.21 -9.49
C LEU A 68 4.94 10.44 -9.41
N LEU A 69 3.91 10.50 -10.25
CA LEU A 69 2.93 11.58 -10.20
C LEU A 69 2.16 11.60 -8.88
N ARG A 70 1.79 10.42 -8.35
CA ARG A 70 1.13 10.32 -7.03
C ARG A 70 2.03 10.83 -5.90
N LYS A 71 3.32 10.46 -5.90
CA LYS A 71 4.31 10.99 -4.96
C LYS A 71 4.43 12.51 -5.07
N PHE A 72 4.56 13.03 -6.30
CA PHE A 72 4.66 14.46 -6.54
C PHE A 72 3.44 15.22 -6.00
N ILE A 73 2.23 14.74 -6.26
CA ILE A 73 1.01 15.37 -5.74
C ILE A 73 1.03 15.36 -4.21
N ALA A 74 1.24 14.20 -3.59
CA ALA A 74 1.28 14.07 -2.14
C ALA A 74 2.32 14.99 -1.46
N GLN A 75 3.48 15.19 -2.08
CA GLN A 75 4.55 16.04 -1.53
C GLN A 75 4.28 17.55 -1.64
N TYR A 76 3.47 18.01 -2.60
CA TYR A 76 3.37 19.42 -2.95
C TYR A 76 1.95 20.02 -2.88
N GLU A 77 0.90 19.18 -2.88
CA GLU A 77 -0.50 19.62 -2.92
C GLU A 77 -0.86 20.53 -1.72
N GLU A 78 -0.44 20.16 -0.52
CA GLU A 78 -0.75 20.89 0.73
C GLU A 78 0.36 21.89 1.13
N GLY A 79 1.11 22.40 0.16
CA GLY A 79 2.23 23.33 0.41
C GLY A 79 3.50 22.67 0.97
N GLY A 80 3.55 21.34 0.94
CA GLY A 80 4.74 20.58 1.30
C GLY A 80 5.95 21.00 0.45
N THR A 81 7.11 21.09 1.10
CA THR A 81 8.37 21.44 0.43
C THR A 81 9.44 20.46 0.89
N PRO A 82 9.62 19.33 0.18
CA PRO A 82 10.66 18.37 0.52
C PRO A 82 12.05 19.02 0.51
N ALA A 83 12.96 18.45 1.31
CA ALA A 83 14.36 18.88 1.33
C ALA A 83 14.96 18.84 -0.08
N ILE A 84 15.96 19.69 -0.33
CA ILE A 84 16.54 19.85 -1.68
C ILE A 84 17.05 18.51 -2.24
N GLU A 85 17.63 17.65 -1.39
CA GLU A 85 18.09 16.32 -1.78
C GLU A 85 16.95 15.45 -2.35
N TYR A 86 15.78 15.43 -1.73
CA TYR A 86 14.65 14.62 -2.17
C TYR A 86 14.05 15.15 -3.47
N ARG A 87 14.08 16.48 -3.67
CA ARG A 87 13.64 17.09 -4.93
C ARG A 87 14.56 16.72 -6.08
N LEU A 88 15.87 16.72 -5.86
CA LEU A 88 16.85 16.28 -6.85
C LEU A 88 16.68 14.79 -7.17
N GLN A 89 16.47 13.95 -6.15
CA GLN A 89 16.19 12.52 -6.34
C GLN A 89 14.91 12.29 -7.15
N MET A 90 13.84 13.03 -6.89
CA MET A 90 12.60 12.94 -7.64
C MET A 90 12.78 13.29 -9.12
N VAL A 91 13.62 14.28 -9.43
CA VAL A 91 13.99 14.61 -10.83
C VAL A 91 14.72 13.44 -11.50
N GLU A 92 15.67 12.80 -10.82
CA GLU A 92 16.37 11.62 -11.37
C GLU A 92 15.44 10.41 -11.53
N GLN A 93 14.52 10.20 -10.58
CA GLN A 93 13.46 9.19 -10.70
C GLN A 93 12.58 9.46 -11.93
N ALA A 94 12.20 10.72 -12.15
CA ALA A 94 11.42 11.14 -13.31
C ALA A 94 12.14 10.85 -14.63
N LYS A 95 13.41 11.28 -14.76
CA LYS A 95 14.22 11.06 -15.96
C LYS A 95 14.31 9.59 -16.35
N ARG A 96 14.52 8.71 -15.38
CA ARG A 96 14.59 7.25 -15.61
C ARG A 96 13.27 6.64 -16.06
N LEU A 97 12.14 7.16 -15.58
CA LEU A 97 10.82 6.63 -15.92
C LEU A 97 10.28 7.11 -17.28
N ILE A 98 10.82 8.21 -17.82
CA ILE A 98 10.42 8.77 -19.12
C ILE A 98 11.38 8.43 -20.27
N SER A 99 12.57 7.91 -19.95
CA SER A 99 13.57 7.46 -20.93
C SER A 99 13.24 6.04 -21.41
#